data_AF-A0A4Y2PPC6-F1
#
_entry.id   AF-A0A4Y2PPC6-F1
#
_cell.length_a   1.000
_cell.length_b   1.000
_cell.length_c   1.000
_cell.angle_alpha   90.00
_cell.angle_beta   90.00
_cell.angle_gamma   90.00
#
_symmetry.space_group_name_H-M   'P 1'
#
loop_
_entity.id
_entity.type
_entity.pdbx_description
1 polymer ?
#
loop_
_entity_poly.entity_id
_entity_poly.type
_entity_poly.pdbx_seq_one_letter_code
_entity_poly.pdbx_strand_id
1 'polypeptide(L)'
;MHCRKRILKEIISAIEKNETVQENIELRKAISELYKVWKFDATAKIISNCFKRGDFSNQADDSDSDDEDAILADLKEKWKTVKGNGRITDDATLSAILEEDAELLTASYPTDEEILKSLMDNNKGQEKDSYSENEDVIQPKPHRTEMLQSFETIKRGFQMEENVPDSIFSSPINCENFYENLTSQNAKQCKITELFN
;
A
#
# COMPACT_ATOMS: atom_id res chain seq x y z
N MET A 1 5.56 -0.99 16.45
CA MET A 1 6.02 -1.71 17.67
C MET A 1 6.27 -3.21 17.43
N HIS A 2 5.35 -3.96 16.82
CA HIS A 2 5.49 -5.43 16.66
C HIS A 2 6.74 -5.86 15.87
N CYS A 3 7.10 -5.18 14.77
CA CYS A 3 8.33 -5.49 14.02
C CYS A 3 9.58 -5.35 14.89
N ARG A 4 9.64 -4.30 15.72
CA ARG A 4 10.76 -4.05 16.64
C ARG A 4 10.83 -5.11 17.74
N LYS A 5 9.69 -5.50 18.32
CA LYS A 5 9.64 -6.59 19.30
C LYS A 5 10.18 -7.90 18.71
N ARG A 6 9.85 -8.20 17.46
CA ARG A 6 10.30 -9.41 16.77
C ARG A 6 11.81 -9.40 16.51
N ILE A 7 12.33 -8.28 15.99
CA ILE A 7 13.77 -8.07 15.78
C ILE A 7 14.53 -8.19 17.11
N LEU A 8 14.03 -7.55 18.17
CA LEU A 8 14.63 -7.61 19.50
C LEU A 8 14.68 -9.05 20.03
N LYS A 9 13.61 -9.83 19.84
CA LYS A 9 13.56 -11.24 20.22
C LYS A 9 14.60 -12.08 19.45
N GLU A 10 14.75 -11.85 18.15
CA GLU A 10 15.78 -12.53 17.35
C GLU A 10 17.20 -12.18 17.81
N ILE A 11 17.48 -10.90 18.09
CA ILE A 11 18.78 -10.45 18.62
C ILE A 11 19.09 -11.16 19.95
N ILE A 12 18.15 -11.13 20.90
CA ILE A 12 18.32 -11.79 22.21
C ILE A 12 18.59 -13.29 22.02
N SER A 13 17.80 -13.98 21.19
CA SER A 13 17.99 -15.42 20.92
C SER A 13 19.32 -15.75 20.23
N ALA A 14 19.80 -14.89 19.32
CA ALA A 14 21.10 -15.07 18.69
C ALA A 14 22.24 -14.92 19.72
N ILE A 15 22.14 -13.93 20.61
CA ILE A 15 23.13 -13.72 21.67
C ILE A 15 23.16 -14.90 22.65
N GLU A 16 21.99 -15.43 23.04
CA GLU A 16 21.89 -16.60 23.91
C GLU A 16 22.57 -17.84 23.29
N LYS A 17 22.50 -17.99 21.96
CA LYS A 17 23.13 -19.08 21.21
C LYS A 17 24.61 -18.87 20.90
N ASN A 18 25.22 -17.75 21.33
CA ASN A 18 26.57 -17.32 20.92
C ASN A 18 26.74 -17.16 19.40
N GLU A 19 25.66 -16.85 18.68
CA GLU A 19 25.72 -16.55 17.25
C GLU A 19 26.18 -15.09 17.04
N THR A 20 26.88 -14.81 15.94
CA THR A 20 27.24 -13.44 15.59
C THR A 20 25.98 -12.65 15.27
N VAL A 21 25.65 -11.67 16.11
CA VAL A 21 24.58 -10.72 15.81
C VAL A 21 25.08 -9.84 14.67
N GLN A 22 24.44 -9.94 13.49
CA GLN A 22 24.67 -8.95 12.44
C GLN A 22 24.18 -7.58 12.96
N GLU A 23 25.11 -6.65 13.13
CA GLU A 23 24.82 -5.26 13.55
C GLU A 23 23.99 -4.52 12.49
N ASN A 24 24.09 -4.93 11.22
CA ASN A 24 23.35 -4.32 10.11
C ASN A 24 22.23 -5.24 9.62
N ILE A 25 20.99 -4.75 9.73
CA ILE A 25 19.83 -5.39 9.09
C ILE A 25 19.83 -5.02 7.62
N GLU A 26 20.16 -5.97 6.75
CA GLU A 26 20.02 -5.78 5.30
C GLU A 26 18.55 -5.50 4.92
N LEU A 27 18.33 -4.65 3.92
CA LEU A 27 16.98 -4.29 3.44
C LEU A 27 16.11 -5.53 3.15
N ARG A 28 16.70 -6.57 2.56
CA ARG A 28 16.01 -7.84 2.28
C ARG A 28 15.54 -8.54 3.55
N LYS A 29 16.35 -8.51 4.61
CA LYS A 29 16.02 -9.07 5.92
C LYS A 29 14.92 -8.25 6.59
N ALA A 30 14.99 -6.92 6.51
CA ALA A 30 13.94 -6.03 7.00
C ALA A 30 12.59 -6.28 6.32
N ILE A 31 12.56 -6.41 4.98
CA ILE A 31 11.34 -6.71 4.22
C ILE A 31 10.78 -8.09 4.61
N SER A 32 11.65 -9.10 4.76
CA SER A 32 11.24 -10.44 5.20
C SER A 32 10.61 -10.43 6.59
N GLU A 33 11.22 -9.72 7.56
CA GLU A 33 10.64 -9.60 8.90
C GLU A 33 9.33 -8.83 8.90
N LEU A 34 9.22 -7.76 8.11
CA LEU A 34 7.96 -7.02 7.95
C LEU A 34 6.85 -7.93 7.40
N TYR A 35 7.16 -8.77 6.40
CA TYR A 35 6.21 -9.74 5.86
C TYR A 35 5.77 -10.77 6.91
N LYS A 36 6.71 -11.29 7.73
CA LYS A 36 6.37 -12.24 8.81
C LYS A 36 5.45 -11.59 9.84
N VAL A 37 5.73 -10.35 10.24
CA VAL A 37 4.88 -9.61 11.18
C VAL A 37 3.48 -9.44 10.59
N TRP A 38 3.38 -9.00 9.34
CA TRP A 38 2.11 -8.84 8.66
C TRP A 38 1.33 -10.15 8.52
N LYS A 39 2.02 -11.27 8.31
CA LYS A 39 1.37 -12.57 8.09
C LYS A 39 0.99 -13.32 9.36
N PHE A 40 1.83 -13.25 10.39
CA PHE A 40 1.73 -14.12 11.56
C PHE A 40 1.35 -13.35 12.84
N ASP A 41 1.81 -12.10 12.96
CA ASP A 41 1.65 -11.34 14.20
C ASP A 41 0.51 -10.30 14.09
N ALA A 42 0.18 -9.85 12.88
CA ALA A 42 -0.90 -8.89 12.66
C ALA A 42 -2.26 -9.57 12.86
N THR A 43 -2.89 -9.28 14.00
CA THR A 43 -4.26 -9.67 14.30
C THR A 43 -5.23 -8.54 13.97
N ALA A 44 -6.51 -8.87 13.78
CA ALA A 44 -7.56 -7.89 13.60
C ALA A 44 -7.61 -6.87 14.76
N LYS A 45 -7.28 -7.28 15.99
CA LYS A 45 -7.15 -6.40 17.17
C LYS A 45 -6.05 -5.35 16.97
N ILE A 46 -4.86 -5.75 16.53
CA ILE A 46 -3.73 -4.84 16.26
C ILE A 46 -4.08 -3.85 15.14
N ILE A 47 -4.68 -4.34 14.05
CA ILE A 47 -5.09 -3.51 12.93
C ILE A 47 -6.15 -2.49 13.38
N SER A 48 -7.18 -2.95 14.10
CA SER A 48 -8.22 -2.09 14.67
C SER A 48 -7.64 -1.02 15.59
N ASN A 49 -6.69 -1.37 16.48
CA ASN A 49 -6.00 -0.41 17.33
C ASN A 49 -5.19 0.62 16.54
N CYS A 50 -4.60 0.25 15.40
CA CYS A 50 -3.92 1.21 14.51
C CYS A 50 -4.91 2.20 13.89
N PHE A 51 -6.08 1.73 13.43
CA PHE A 51 -7.14 2.61 12.92
C PHE A 51 -7.71 3.53 14.01
N LYS A 52 -7.92 3.02 15.24
CA LYS A 52 -8.32 3.84 16.39
C LYS A 52 -7.31 4.95 16.67
N ARG A 53 -6.01 4.60 16.71
CA ARG A 53 -4.95 5.58 16.97
C ARG A 53 -4.76 6.60 15.84
N GLY A 54 -5.10 6.23 14.61
CA GLY A 54 -5.15 7.13 13.47
C GLY A 54 -6.43 7.96 13.38
N ASP A 55 -7.26 7.98 14.43
CA ASP A 55 -8.52 8.72 14.50
C ASP A 55 -9.57 8.28 13.46
N PHE A 56 -9.44 7.06 12.93
CA PHE A 56 -10.38 6.49 11.95
C PHE A 56 -11.59 5.80 12.60
N SER A 57 -11.73 5.83 13.95
CA SER A 57 -12.77 5.09 14.68
C SER A 57 -13.64 6.00 15.55
N ASN A 58 -14.96 5.81 15.45
CA ASN A 58 -15.97 6.60 16.19
C ASN A 58 -16.40 5.96 17.53
N GLN A 59 -15.71 4.94 18.04
CA GLN A 59 -16.12 4.22 19.27
C GLN A 59 -15.24 4.58 20.46
N ALA A 60 -15.90 4.89 21.58
CA ALA A 60 -15.28 5.19 22.87
C ALA A 60 -14.53 3.99 23.44
N ASP A 61 -13.46 4.31 24.16
CA ASP A 61 -12.41 3.43 24.66
C ASP A 61 -12.92 2.18 25.39
N ASP A 62 -12.44 1.03 24.90
CA ASP A 62 -12.15 -0.13 25.74
C ASP A 62 -10.81 -0.68 25.24
N SER A 63 -9.73 -0.08 25.74
CA SER A 63 -8.36 -0.40 25.36
C SER A 63 -7.83 -1.54 26.22
N ASP A 64 -8.17 -2.77 25.84
CA ASP A 64 -7.60 -3.97 26.42
C ASP A 64 -6.15 -4.17 25.90
N SER A 65 -5.21 -3.47 26.56
CA SER A 65 -3.77 -3.33 26.25
C SER A 65 -2.88 -4.36 26.95
N ASP A 66 -3.41 -5.09 27.93
CA ASP A 66 -2.61 -5.74 28.98
C ASP A 66 -1.63 -6.82 28.47
N ASP A 67 -1.98 -7.58 27.44
CA ASP A 67 -1.12 -8.67 26.94
C ASP A 67 0.16 -8.18 26.23
N GLU A 68 0.11 -7.03 25.55
CA GLU A 68 1.25 -6.52 24.78
C GLU A 68 2.33 -5.89 25.67
N ASP A 69 1.90 -5.28 26.78
CA ASP A 69 2.78 -4.66 27.76
C ASP A 69 3.56 -5.71 28.57
N ALA A 70 2.92 -6.85 28.88
CA ALA A 70 3.57 -7.98 29.54
C ALA A 70 4.72 -8.58 28.73
N ILE A 71 4.52 -8.80 27.42
CA ILE A 71 5.56 -9.36 26.53
C ILE A 71 6.74 -8.39 26.38
N LEU A 72 6.46 -7.08 26.31
CA LEU A 72 7.52 -6.09 26.23
C LEU A 72 8.34 -6.00 27.52
N ALA A 73 7.69 -6.14 28.68
CA ALA A 73 8.36 -6.17 29.98
C ALA A 73 9.35 -7.35 30.08
N ASP A 74 8.94 -8.56 29.66
CA ASP A 74 9.82 -9.74 29.60
C ASP A 74 11.03 -9.51 28.68
N LEU A 75 10.82 -8.93 27.49
CA LEU A 75 11.92 -8.61 26.56
C LEU A 75 12.88 -7.55 27.15
N LYS A 76 12.37 -6.54 27.85
CA LYS A 76 13.19 -5.52 28.54
C LYS A 76 14.04 -6.15 29.64
N GLU A 77 13.50 -7.11 30.39
CA GLU A 77 14.23 -7.84 31.42
C GLU A 77 15.34 -8.70 30.80
N LYS A 78 15.01 -9.48 29.77
CA LYS A 78 16.00 -10.30 29.04
C LYS A 78 17.13 -9.46 28.45
N TRP A 79 16.81 -8.29 27.88
CA TRP A 79 17.83 -7.36 27.39
C TRP A 79 18.80 -6.92 28.49
N LYS A 80 18.30 -6.59 29.69
CA LYS A 80 19.16 -6.21 30.84
C LYS A 80 20.09 -7.35 31.24
N THR A 81 19.58 -8.59 31.28
CA THR A 81 20.39 -9.77 31.59
C THR A 81 21.50 -9.97 30.58
N VAL A 82 21.19 -9.87 29.29
CA VAL A 82 22.18 -10.02 28.22
C VAL A 82 23.21 -8.89 28.22
N LYS A 83 22.79 -7.64 28.54
CA LYS A 83 23.69 -6.50 28.70
C LYS A 83 24.62 -6.66 29.92
N GLY A 84 24.09 -7.12 31.06
CA GLY A 84 24.88 -7.39 32.27
C GLY A 84 25.93 -8.49 32.10
N ASN A 85 25.73 -9.39 31.14
CA ASN A 85 26.69 -10.43 30.77
C ASN A 85 27.84 -9.94 29.88
N GLY A 86 27.91 -8.63 29.57
CA GLY A 86 28.98 -8.03 28.75
C GLY A 86 28.95 -8.44 27.27
N ARG A 87 27.84 -9.02 26.81
CA ARG A 87 27.67 -9.49 25.41
C ARG A 87 27.16 -8.41 24.45
N ILE A 88 26.71 -7.29 24.99
CA ILE A 88 26.22 -6.12 24.26
C ILE A 88 27.14 -4.95 24.61
N THR A 89 27.57 -4.20 23.62
CA THR A 89 28.39 -3.00 23.79
C THR A 89 27.62 -1.92 24.55
N ASP A 90 28.32 -1.10 25.34
CA ASP A 90 27.66 -0.12 26.22
C ASP A 90 26.87 0.95 25.46
N ASP A 91 27.22 1.20 24.19
CA ASP A 91 26.59 2.16 23.28
C ASP A 91 25.19 1.73 22.80
N ALA A 92 24.94 0.43 22.67
CA ALA A 92 23.65 -0.11 22.26
C ALA A 92 22.61 0.10 23.38
N THR A 93 21.71 1.06 23.15
CA THR A 93 20.64 1.41 24.07
C THR A 93 19.31 0.86 23.57
N LEU A 94 18.54 0.21 24.45
CA LEU A 94 17.25 -0.41 24.10
C LEU A 94 16.24 0.62 23.55
N SER A 95 16.26 1.85 24.06
CA SER A 95 15.44 2.95 23.56
C SER A 95 15.80 3.30 22.11
N ALA A 96 17.07 3.28 21.71
CA ALA A 96 17.47 3.52 20.32
C ALA A 96 16.86 2.50 19.35
N ILE A 97 16.60 1.26 19.78
CA ILE A 97 15.94 0.23 18.95
C ILE A 97 14.41 0.40 18.96
N LEU A 98 13.82 0.79 20.09
CA LEU A 98 12.37 0.86 20.27
C LEU A 98 11.74 2.16 19.79
N GLU A 99 12.49 3.27 19.85
CA GLU A 99 12.03 4.65 19.72
C GLU A 99 12.73 5.39 18.56
N GLU A 100 13.42 4.67 17.67
CA GLU A 100 14.15 5.24 16.52
C GLU A 100 13.28 6.16 15.63
N ASP A 101 11.98 5.89 15.57
CA ASP A 101 11.00 6.64 14.80
C ASP A 101 10.21 7.67 15.63
N ALA A 102 10.52 7.84 16.91
CA ALA A 102 9.85 8.84 17.75
C ALA A 102 10.12 10.27 17.27
N GLU A 103 11.28 10.50 16.64
CA GLU A 103 11.66 11.79 16.05
C GLU A 103 11.36 11.86 14.54
N LEU A 104 10.87 10.76 13.93
CA LEU A 104 10.57 10.76 12.50
C LEU A 104 9.34 11.66 12.28
N LEU A 105 9.56 12.76 11.55
CA LEU A 105 8.46 13.57 11.03
C LEU A 105 7.67 12.70 10.05
N THR A 106 6.56 12.13 10.52
CA THR A 106 5.52 11.65 9.62
C THR A 106 5.08 12.83 8.77
N ALA A 107 5.29 12.74 7.46
CA ALA A 107 4.70 13.71 6.54
C ALA A 107 3.20 13.77 6.83
N SER A 108 2.72 14.94 7.27
CA SER A 108 1.28 15.12 7.38
C SER A 108 0.72 15.05 5.97
N TYR A 109 -0.32 14.25 5.78
CA TYR A 109 -1.13 14.43 4.60
C TYR A 109 -1.74 15.83 4.68
N PRO A 110 -1.78 16.58 3.57
CA PRO A 110 -2.42 17.89 3.61
C PRO A 110 -3.88 17.68 3.99
N THR A 111 -4.39 18.49 4.91
CA THR A 111 -5.82 18.44 5.26
C THR A 111 -6.67 18.85 4.07
N ASP A 112 -7.95 18.49 4.06
CA ASP A 112 -8.87 18.87 2.97
C ASP A 112 -8.87 20.40 2.74
N GLU A 113 -8.70 21.20 3.81
CA GLU A 113 -8.57 22.65 3.72
C GLU A 113 -7.25 23.09 3.06
N GLU A 114 -6.14 22.41 3.35
CA GLU A 114 -4.83 22.69 2.75
C GLU A 114 -4.81 22.33 1.25
N ILE A 115 -5.47 21.23 0.88
CA ILE A 115 -5.68 20.83 -0.53
C ILE A 115 -6.55 21.87 -1.24
N LEU A 116 -7.69 22.23 -0.65
CA LEU A 116 -8.62 23.20 -1.23
C LEU A 116 -7.98 24.59 -1.38
N LYS A 117 -7.19 25.01 -0.39
CA LYS A 117 -6.44 26.26 -0.43
C LYS A 117 -5.37 26.25 -1.52
N SER A 118 -4.62 25.16 -1.68
CA SER A 118 -3.65 25.00 -2.77
C SER A 118 -4.32 25.16 -4.15
N LEU A 119 -5.49 24.54 -4.35
CA LEU A 119 -6.27 24.69 -5.60
C LEU A 119 -6.75 26.14 -5.82
N MET A 120 -7.17 26.83 -4.77
CA MET A 120 -7.60 28.23 -4.86
C MET A 120 -6.43 29.19 -5.13
N ASP A 121 -5.29 28.99 -4.49
CA ASP A 121 -4.11 29.86 -4.65
C ASP A 121 -3.43 29.65 -6.01
N ASN A 122 -3.48 28.45 -6.59
CA ASN A 122 -3.01 28.18 -7.96
C ASN A 122 -3.81 28.92 -9.05
N ASN A 123 -5.05 29.34 -8.75
CA ASN A 123 -5.94 30.02 -9.71
C ASN A 123 -5.86 31.56 -9.66
N LYS A 124 -5.03 32.15 -8.79
CA LYS A 124 -4.97 33.62 -8.61
C LYS A 124 -4.16 34.39 -9.66
N GLY A 125 -3.41 33.70 -10.53
CA GLY A 125 -2.49 34.33 -11.49
C GLY A 125 -2.85 34.17 -12.96
N GLN A 126 -3.88 33.39 -13.31
CA GLN A 126 -4.35 33.29 -14.68
C GLN A 126 -5.52 34.24 -14.87
N GLU A 127 -5.28 35.36 -15.54
CA GLU A 127 -6.34 36.04 -16.27
C GLU A 127 -7.04 34.97 -17.12
N LYS A 128 -8.35 34.85 -16.94
CA LYS A 128 -9.18 34.04 -17.83
C LYS A 128 -9.12 34.72 -19.19
N ASP A 129 -8.09 34.43 -19.97
CA ASP A 129 -8.23 34.46 -21.40
C ASP A 129 -9.46 33.61 -21.69
N SER A 130 -10.44 34.26 -22.29
CA SER A 130 -11.64 33.65 -22.81
C SER A 130 -11.21 32.70 -23.92
N TYR A 131 -10.62 31.57 -23.53
CA TYR A 131 -10.69 30.35 -24.31
C TYR A 131 -12.17 30.01 -24.31
N SER A 132 -12.80 30.30 -25.45
CA SER A 132 -13.96 29.59 -25.96
C SER A 132 -14.05 28.23 -25.30
N GLU A 133 -15.13 27.98 -24.55
CA GLU A 133 -15.57 26.62 -24.26
C GLU A 133 -15.72 25.92 -25.61
N ASN A 134 -14.64 25.28 -26.06
CA ASN A 134 -14.85 24.03 -26.75
C ASN A 134 -15.35 23.14 -25.61
N GLU A 135 -16.67 23.01 -25.49
CA GLU A 135 -17.23 21.80 -24.94
C GLU A 135 -16.42 20.67 -25.60
N ASP A 136 -15.56 20.01 -24.84
CA ASP A 136 -15.06 18.72 -25.26
C ASP A 136 -16.34 17.92 -25.46
N VAL A 137 -16.74 17.75 -26.72
CA VAL A 137 -17.89 16.95 -27.11
C VAL A 137 -17.57 15.57 -26.56
N ILE A 138 -18.11 15.28 -25.37
CA ILE A 138 -17.95 13.99 -24.71
C ILE A 138 -18.66 13.02 -25.63
N GLN A 139 -17.91 12.37 -26.52
CA GLN A 139 -18.48 11.31 -27.33
C GLN A 139 -18.97 10.24 -26.34
N PRO A 140 -20.25 9.85 -26.42
CA PRO A 140 -20.78 8.83 -25.53
C PRO A 140 -19.93 7.58 -25.68
N LYS A 141 -19.57 6.96 -24.56
CA LYS A 141 -18.80 5.71 -24.56
C LYS A 141 -19.60 4.66 -25.35
N PRO A 142 -19.05 4.13 -26.45
CA PRO A 142 -19.78 3.17 -27.28
C PRO A 142 -20.11 1.90 -26.49
N HIS A 143 -21.29 1.34 -26.74
CA HIS A 143 -21.72 0.10 -26.10
C HIS A 143 -20.82 -1.06 -26.53
N ARG A 144 -20.71 -2.11 -25.71
CA ARG A 144 -19.90 -3.30 -26.02
C ARG A 144 -20.20 -3.86 -27.42
N THR A 145 -21.47 -3.95 -27.76
CA THR A 145 -21.93 -4.43 -29.07
C THR A 145 -21.47 -3.53 -30.22
N GLU A 146 -21.51 -2.21 -30.04
CA GLU A 146 -21.09 -1.23 -31.06
C GLU A 146 -19.58 -1.31 -31.30
N MET A 147 -18.79 -1.51 -30.23
CA MET A 147 -17.34 -1.72 -30.34
C MET A 147 -17.00 -3.02 -31.09
N LEU A 148 -17.67 -4.14 -30.76
CA LEU A 148 -17.43 -5.41 -31.44
C LEU A 148 -17.83 -5.35 -32.92
N GLN A 149 -18.96 -4.71 -33.24
CA GLN A 149 -19.38 -4.48 -34.62
C GLN A 149 -18.39 -3.61 -35.40
N SER A 150 -17.75 -2.64 -34.73
CA SER A 150 -16.71 -1.80 -35.34
C SER A 150 -15.48 -2.63 -35.70
N PHE A 151 -15.02 -3.51 -34.80
CA PHE A 151 -13.92 -4.44 -35.11
C PHE A 151 -14.26 -5.40 -36.25
N GLU A 152 -15.49 -5.92 -36.29
CA GLU A 152 -15.96 -6.77 -37.40
C GLU A 152 -15.97 -6.01 -38.73
N THR A 153 -16.42 -4.76 -38.72
CA THR A 153 -16.45 -3.89 -39.90
C THR A 153 -15.05 -3.61 -40.43
N ILE A 154 -14.09 -3.32 -39.54
CA ILE A 154 -12.69 -3.11 -39.89
C ILE A 154 -12.07 -4.37 -40.49
N LYS A 155 -12.29 -5.54 -39.86
CA LYS A 155 -11.82 -6.84 -40.38
C LYS A 155 -12.38 -7.13 -41.78
N ARG A 156 -13.67 -6.85 -41.98
CA ARG A 156 -14.33 -7.02 -43.28
C ARG A 156 -13.76 -6.07 -44.35
N GLY A 157 -13.44 -4.83 -43.99
CA GLY A 157 -12.78 -3.88 -44.87
C GLY A 157 -11.44 -4.40 -45.37
N PHE A 158 -10.61 -4.95 -44.48
CA PHE A 158 -9.34 -5.58 -44.88
C PHE A 158 -9.51 -6.82 -45.76
N GLN A 159 -10.59 -7.58 -45.57
CA GLN A 159 -10.89 -8.76 -46.40
C GLN A 159 -11.38 -8.39 -47.81
N MET A 160 -11.89 -7.18 -48.01
CA MET A 160 -12.37 -6.70 -49.31
C MET A 160 -11.25 -6.14 -50.20
N GLU A 161 -10.07 -5.86 -49.63
CA GLU A 161 -8.92 -5.29 -50.33
C GLU A 161 -7.98 -6.40 -50.84
N GLU A 162 -7.58 -6.35 -52.11
CA GLU A 162 -6.69 -7.35 -52.71
C GLU A 162 -5.23 -7.09 -52.29
N ASN A 163 -4.50 -8.14 -51.92
CA ASN A 163 -3.07 -8.12 -51.50
C ASN A 163 -2.77 -7.61 -50.09
N VAL A 164 -3.72 -7.63 -49.15
CA VAL A 164 -3.45 -7.34 -47.73
C VAL A 164 -2.67 -8.50 -47.08
N PRO A 165 -1.47 -8.26 -46.52
CA PRO A 165 -0.71 -9.30 -45.83
C PRO A 165 -1.40 -9.78 -44.55
N ASP A 166 -1.33 -11.08 -44.27
CA ASP A 166 -1.93 -11.73 -43.09
C ASP A 166 -1.53 -11.07 -41.76
N SER A 167 -0.32 -10.50 -41.69
CA SER A 167 0.17 -9.79 -40.51
C SER A 167 -0.69 -8.58 -40.12
N ILE A 168 -1.38 -7.94 -41.06
CA ILE A 168 -2.25 -6.78 -40.78
C ILE A 168 -3.49 -7.19 -39.98
N PHE A 169 -4.00 -8.41 -40.20
CA PHE A 169 -5.15 -8.93 -39.44
C PHE A 169 -4.84 -9.19 -37.96
N SER A 170 -3.55 -9.30 -37.60
CA SER A 170 -3.16 -9.49 -36.20
C SER A 170 -3.51 -8.28 -35.31
N SER A 171 -3.43 -7.05 -35.84
CA SER A 171 -3.69 -5.84 -35.07
C SER A 171 -5.16 -5.72 -34.62
N PRO A 172 -6.17 -5.86 -35.50
CA PRO A 172 -7.58 -5.87 -35.09
C PRO A 172 -7.90 -6.97 -34.08
N ILE A 173 -7.34 -8.17 -34.27
CA ILE A 173 -7.53 -9.32 -33.37
C ILE A 173 -6.96 -9.02 -31.98
N ASN A 174 -5.76 -8.43 -31.91
CA ASN A 174 -5.13 -8.06 -30.65
C ASN A 174 -5.92 -6.96 -29.92
N CYS A 175 -6.44 -5.96 -30.65
CA CYS A 175 -7.28 -4.91 -30.07
C CYS A 175 -8.61 -5.46 -29.54
N GLU A 176 -9.26 -6.37 -30.27
CA GLU A 176 -10.50 -7.03 -29.85
C GLU A 176 -10.29 -7.87 -28.58
N ASN A 177 -9.20 -8.67 -28.53
CA ASN A 177 -8.83 -9.45 -27.37
C ASN A 177 -8.52 -8.58 -26.14
N PHE A 178 -7.80 -7.46 -26.33
CA PHE A 178 -7.51 -6.51 -25.27
C PHE A 178 -8.78 -5.88 -24.70
N TYR A 179 -9.69 -5.44 -25.57
CA TYR A 179 -10.97 -4.86 -25.19
C TYR A 179 -11.87 -5.84 -24.41
N GLU A 180 -11.96 -7.09 -24.87
CA GLU A 180 -12.73 -8.14 -24.18
C GLU A 180 -12.12 -8.51 -22.83
N ASN A 181 -10.79 -8.51 -22.71
CA ASN A 181 -10.09 -8.74 -21.45
C ASN A 181 -10.39 -7.61 -20.44
N LEU A 182 -10.30 -6.35 -20.86
CA LEU A 182 -10.71 -5.22 -20.02
C LEU A 182 -12.17 -5.31 -19.59
N THR A 183 -13.06 -5.71 -20.49
CA THR A 183 -14.50 -5.81 -20.17
C THR A 183 -14.79 -6.98 -19.23
N SER A 184 -14.00 -8.06 -19.32
CA SER A 184 -14.08 -9.24 -18.46
C SER A 184 -13.41 -9.05 -17.08
N GLN A 185 -12.32 -8.27 -17.01
CA GLN A 185 -11.65 -7.89 -15.75
C GLN A 185 -12.34 -6.74 -15.01
N ASN A 186 -13.26 -6.03 -15.67
CA ASN A 186 -14.21 -5.13 -15.01
C ASN A 186 -15.32 -5.91 -14.25
N ALA A 187 -14.98 -7.05 -13.63
CA ALA A 187 -15.64 -7.43 -12.39
C ALA A 187 -15.38 -6.28 -11.41
N LYS A 188 -16.38 -5.40 -11.28
CA LYS A 188 -16.34 -4.23 -10.42
C LYS A 188 -15.69 -4.62 -9.10
N GLN A 189 -14.75 -3.82 -8.63
CA GLN A 189 -14.35 -3.90 -7.23
C GLN A 189 -15.61 -3.64 -6.39
N CYS A 190 -16.27 -4.72 -5.95
CA CYS A 190 -17.48 -4.61 -5.14
C CYS A 190 -17.08 -4.04 -3.77
N LYS A 191 -17.85 -3.07 -3.29
CA LYS A 191 -17.72 -2.65 -1.89
C LYS A 191 -18.09 -3.86 -1.02
N ILE A 192 -17.36 -4.09 0.08
CA ILE A 192 -17.62 -5.21 1.02
C ILE A 192 -19.09 -5.26 1.46
N THR A 193 -19.76 -4.11 1.52
CA THR A 193 -21.18 -3.98 1.84
C THR A 193 -22.13 -4.64 0.84
N GLU A 194 -21.70 -4.92 -0.38
CA GLU A 194 -22.52 -5.58 -1.42
C GLU A 194 -22.48 -7.12 -1.31
N LEU A 195 -21.62 -7.69 -0.46
CA LEU A 195 -21.50 -9.14 -0.24
C LEU A 195 -22.43 -9.68 0.87
N PHE A 196 -23.09 -8.79 1.61
CA PHE A 196 -23.89 -9.15 2.79
C PHE A 196 -25.40 -8.86 2.64
N ASN A 197 -25.88 -8.65 1.41
CA ASN A 197 -27.31 -8.52 1.10
C ASN A 197 -27.82 -9.72 0.30
#